data_AF-A0A821FYZ0-F1
#
_entry.id   AF-A0A821FYZ0-F1
#
_cell.length_a   1.000
_cell.length_b   1.000
_cell.length_c   1.000
_cell.angle_alpha   90.00
_cell.angle_beta   90.00
_cell.angle_gamma   90.00
#
_symmetry.space_group_name_H-M   'P 1'
#
loop_
_entity.id
_entity.type
_entity.pdbx_description
1 polymer ?
#
loop_
_entity_poly.entity_id
_entity_poly.type
_entity_poly.pdbx_seq_one_letter_code
_entity_poly.pdbx_strand_id
1 'polypeptide(L)'
;MLDYPTIIKHPLNVSTMHNKLLRGEYKNPLQFCDDAWLYNNKPLRVDKMCTKLAKLFVESIDPFVQELGYSCGRQYAYLPKLMLCYGKQQCWEIPHYGYYYYYSNSEPSRFNLSSSKYTCCANCFHSIKSESILIGDDSTQTLVEIPKQIFLLAQNDI
;
A
#
# COMPACT_ATOMS: atom_id res chain seq x y z
N MET A 1 -26.21 -19.87 4.52
CA MET A 1 -26.24 -19.18 3.21
C MET A 1 -27.34 -18.10 3.18
N LEU A 2 -27.60 -17.42 4.30
CA LEU A 2 -28.70 -16.44 4.44
C LEU A 2 -28.21 -14.98 4.54
N ASP A 3 -26.92 -14.74 4.78
CA ASP A 3 -26.40 -13.38 5.02
C ASP A 3 -25.77 -12.72 3.78
N TYR A 4 -25.83 -13.37 2.61
CA TYR A 4 -25.29 -12.81 1.38
C TYR A 4 -25.96 -11.48 0.95
N PRO A 5 -27.30 -11.34 1.01
CA PRO A 5 -27.98 -10.10 0.62
C PRO A 5 -27.80 -8.94 1.62
N THR A 6 -27.52 -9.24 2.89
CA THR A 6 -27.28 -8.24 3.94
C THR A 6 -25.85 -7.72 3.93
N ILE A 7 -24.88 -8.53 3.49
CA ILE A 7 -23.46 -8.16 3.40
C ILE A 7 -23.12 -7.48 2.06
N ILE A 8 -23.68 -7.97 0.95
CA ILE A 8 -23.40 -7.43 -0.39
C ILE A 8 -24.59 -6.65 -0.91
N LYS A 9 -24.53 -5.33 -0.77
CA LYS A 9 -25.60 -4.40 -1.18
C LYS A 9 -25.75 -4.27 -2.71
N HIS A 10 -24.69 -4.55 -3.46
CA HIS A 10 -24.67 -4.51 -4.92
C HIS A 10 -24.08 -5.80 -5.48
N PRO A 11 -24.88 -6.87 -5.63
CA PRO A 11 -24.39 -8.14 -6.14
C PRO A 11 -24.02 -8.00 -7.62
N LEU A 12 -22.73 -8.14 -7.91
CA LEU A 12 -22.19 -8.12 -9.26
C LEU A 12 -21.55 -9.47 -9.62
N ASN A 13 -21.72 -9.89 -10.87
CA ASN A 13 -21.10 -11.08 -11.46
C ASN A 13 -20.70 -10.82 -12.92
N VAL A 14 -19.89 -11.71 -13.51
CA VAL A 14 -19.35 -11.57 -14.88
C VAL A 14 -20.45 -11.52 -15.93
N SER A 15 -21.50 -12.33 -15.80
CA SER A 15 -22.64 -12.32 -16.74
C SER A 15 -23.39 -10.99 -16.73
N THR A 16 -23.55 -10.37 -15.57
CA THR A 16 -24.14 -9.03 -15.44
C THR A 16 -23.28 -7.99 -16.15
N MET A 17 -21.95 -8.00 -15.93
CA MET A 17 -21.03 -7.07 -16.62
C MET A 17 -21.06 -7.27 -18.14
N HIS A 18 -21.07 -8.52 -18.61
CA HIS A 18 -21.15 -8.85 -20.03
C HIS A 18 -22.44 -8.32 -20.67
N ASN A 19 -23.60 -8.52 -20.01
CA ASN A 19 -24.87 -8.02 -20.49
C ASN A 19 -24.94 -6.48 -20.54
N LYS A 20 -24.39 -5.80 -19.52
CA LYS A 20 -24.29 -4.33 -19.49
C LYS A 20 -23.43 -3.81 -20.65
N LEU A 21 -22.33 -4.50 -20.96
CA LEU A 21 -21.46 -4.16 -22.08
C LEU A 21 -22.18 -4.32 -23.41
N LEU A 22 -22.85 -5.45 -23.65
CA LEU A 22 -23.60 -5.71 -24.89
C LEU A 22 -24.76 -4.72 -25.11
N ARG A 23 -25.39 -4.24 -24.03
CA ARG A 23 -26.48 -3.28 -24.08
C ARG A 23 -26.00 -1.83 -24.16
N GLY A 24 -24.69 -1.57 -24.12
CA GLY A 24 -24.14 -0.22 -24.11
C GLY A 24 -24.49 0.58 -22.86
N GLU A 25 -24.73 -0.08 -21.72
CA GLU A 25 -25.13 0.59 -20.47
C GLU A 25 -23.96 1.34 -19.80
N TYR A 26 -22.71 1.09 -20.24
CA TYR A 26 -21.53 1.81 -19.78
C TYR A 26 -21.33 3.09 -20.60
N LYS A 27 -21.35 4.24 -19.94
CA LYS A 27 -21.14 5.55 -20.58
C LYS A 27 -19.68 5.82 -20.92
N ASN A 28 -18.75 5.17 -20.21
CA ASN A 28 -17.31 5.28 -20.40
C ASN A 28 -16.62 3.99 -19.90
N PRO A 29 -15.37 3.72 -20.33
CA PRO A 29 -14.66 2.49 -19.95
C PRO A 29 -14.37 2.39 -18.45
N LEU A 30 -14.32 3.51 -17.71
CA LEU A 30 -14.07 3.50 -16.27
C LEU A 30 -15.24 2.87 -15.49
N GLN A 31 -16.48 3.07 -15.91
CA GLN A 31 -17.65 2.43 -15.27
C GLN A 31 -17.62 0.90 -15.37
N PHE A 32 -17.06 0.36 -16.46
CA PHE A 32 -16.82 -1.08 -16.59
C PHE A 32 -15.67 -1.53 -15.67
N CYS A 33 -14.62 -0.72 -15.54
CA CYS A 33 -13.52 -0.97 -14.60
C CYS A 33 -14.03 -0.97 -13.15
N ASP A 34 -14.87 -0.02 -12.75
CA ASP A 34 -15.43 0.07 -11.39
C ASP A 34 -16.23 -1.18 -11.02
N ASP A 35 -17.07 -1.66 -11.94
CA ASP A 35 -17.79 -2.92 -11.80
C ASP A 35 -16.81 -4.10 -11.67
N ALA A 36 -15.81 -4.22 -12.54
CA ALA A 36 -14.83 -5.28 -12.47
C ALA A 36 -14.05 -5.27 -11.14
N TRP A 37 -13.71 -4.09 -10.62
CA TRP A 37 -13.06 -3.91 -9.32
C TRP A 37 -13.98 -4.27 -8.15
N LEU A 38 -15.25 -3.88 -8.20
CA LEU A 38 -16.25 -4.26 -7.19
C LEU A 38 -16.48 -5.78 -7.15
N TYR A 39 -16.43 -6.44 -8.31
CA TYR A 39 -16.47 -7.90 -8.38
C TYR A 39 -15.26 -8.54 -7.69
N ASN A 40 -14.07 -7.95 -7.87
CA ASN A 40 -12.80 -8.47 -7.36
C ASN A 40 -12.55 -8.20 -5.86
N ASN A 41 -13.14 -7.14 -5.27
CA ASN A 41 -12.92 -6.73 -3.88
C ASN A 41 -13.81 -7.45 -2.82
N LYS A 42 -14.33 -8.66 -3.10
CA LYS A 42 -15.23 -9.35 -2.15
C LYS A 42 -14.46 -9.96 -0.96
N PRO A 43 -14.79 -9.65 0.31
CA PRO A 43 -14.03 -10.04 1.51
C PRO A 43 -14.16 -11.52 1.91
N LEU A 44 -14.86 -12.35 1.13
CA LEU A 44 -15.13 -13.75 1.46
C LEU A 44 -14.22 -14.68 0.66
N ARG A 45 -13.13 -15.16 1.26
CA ARG A 45 -12.38 -16.40 0.94
C ARG A 45 -12.17 -16.74 -0.55
N VAL A 46 -11.96 -15.77 -1.43
CA VAL A 46 -11.52 -15.97 -2.85
C VAL A 46 -10.24 -15.17 -3.13
N ASP A 47 -9.44 -14.97 -2.09
CA ASP A 47 -8.36 -13.96 -2.04
C ASP A 47 -7.26 -14.17 -3.11
N LYS A 48 -6.91 -15.42 -3.45
CA LYS A 48 -5.88 -15.71 -4.46
C LYS A 48 -6.39 -15.67 -5.91
N MET A 49 -7.59 -16.18 -6.17
CA MET A 49 -8.15 -16.19 -7.52
C MET A 49 -8.62 -14.80 -7.96
N CYS A 50 -9.25 -14.03 -7.06
CA CYS A 50 -9.63 -12.64 -7.33
C CYS A 50 -8.41 -11.75 -7.58
N THR A 51 -7.32 -11.93 -6.82
CA THR A 51 -6.07 -11.18 -7.06
C THR A 51 -5.45 -11.51 -8.43
N LYS A 52 -5.43 -12.78 -8.84
CA LYS A 52 -4.94 -13.17 -10.18
C LYS A 52 -5.83 -12.63 -11.29
N LEU A 53 -7.15 -12.67 -11.09
CA LEU A 53 -8.13 -12.14 -12.05
C LEU A 53 -8.02 -10.62 -12.20
N ALA A 54 -7.82 -9.89 -11.09
CA ALA A 54 -7.57 -8.46 -11.10
C ALA A 54 -6.28 -8.09 -11.85
N LYS A 55 -5.19 -8.86 -11.67
CA LYS A 55 -3.95 -8.65 -12.44
C LYS A 55 -4.16 -8.84 -13.95
N LEU A 56 -4.77 -9.96 -14.34
CA LEU A 56 -5.09 -10.23 -15.75
C LEU A 56 -6.02 -9.17 -16.35
N PHE A 57 -6.95 -8.65 -15.55
CA PHE A 57 -7.83 -7.56 -15.96
C PHE A 57 -7.07 -6.29 -16.28
N VAL A 58 -6.16 -5.84 -15.39
CA VAL A 58 -5.34 -4.64 -15.63
C VAL A 58 -4.46 -4.80 -16.88
N GLU A 59 -3.78 -5.94 -17.02
CA GLU A 59 -2.93 -6.23 -18.17
C GLU A 59 -3.71 -6.21 -19.49
N SER A 60 -4.96 -6.68 -19.46
CA SER A 60 -5.81 -6.72 -20.65
C SER A 60 -6.45 -5.37 -20.96
N ILE A 61 -6.83 -4.59 -19.93
CA ILE A 61 -7.65 -3.39 -20.09
C ILE A 61 -6.83 -2.12 -20.33
N ASP A 62 -5.61 -2.04 -19.77
CA ASP A 62 -4.75 -0.85 -19.88
C ASP A 62 -4.52 -0.42 -21.35
N PRO A 63 -4.23 -1.33 -22.32
CA PRO A 63 -4.08 -0.97 -23.73
C PRO A 63 -5.34 -0.32 -24.33
N PHE A 64 -6.52 -0.87 -24.02
CA PHE A 64 -7.80 -0.36 -24.56
C PHE A 64 -8.20 0.98 -23.94
N VAL A 65 -7.95 1.15 -22.64
CA VAL A 65 -8.27 2.38 -21.91
C VAL A 65 -7.35 3.52 -22.38
N GLN A 66 -6.10 3.21 -22.72
CA GLN A 66 -5.15 4.16 -23.33
C GLN A 66 -5.54 4.57 -24.74
N GLU A 67 -6.03 3.65 -25.57
CA GLU A 67 -6.54 3.97 -26.91
C GLU A 67 -7.76 4.92 -26.86
N LEU A 68 -8.56 4.84 -25.79
CA LEU A 68 -9.69 5.72 -25.51
C LEU A 68 -9.31 7.06 -24.83
N GLY A 69 -8.01 7.34 -24.67
CA GLY A 69 -7.50 8.62 -24.16
C GLY A 69 -7.31 8.72 -22.65
N TYR A 70 -7.39 7.62 -21.91
CA TYR A 70 -7.16 7.58 -20.47
C TYR A 70 -5.74 7.08 -20.13
N SER A 71 -5.23 7.39 -18.94
CA SER A 71 -3.87 6.95 -18.55
C SER A 71 -3.76 5.46 -18.22
N CYS A 72 -4.76 4.89 -17.54
CA CYS A 72 -4.86 3.46 -17.21
C CYS A 72 -6.28 3.10 -16.70
N GLY A 73 -6.60 1.80 -16.61
CA GLY A 73 -7.85 1.26 -16.04
C GLY A 73 -7.76 0.88 -14.56
N ARG A 74 -6.75 1.40 -13.85
CA ARG A 74 -6.40 1.00 -12.49
C ARG A 74 -7.27 1.70 -11.46
N GLN A 75 -7.69 0.97 -10.43
CA GLN A 75 -8.25 1.57 -9.24
C GLN A 75 -7.13 2.13 -8.36
N TYR A 76 -7.13 3.44 -8.12
CA TYR A 76 -6.24 4.05 -7.15
C TYR A 76 -6.88 3.97 -5.77
N ALA A 77 -6.24 3.26 -4.84
CA ALA A 77 -6.54 3.35 -3.43
C ALA A 77 -5.67 4.44 -2.81
N TYR A 78 -6.28 5.39 -2.09
CA TYR A 78 -5.52 6.31 -1.26
C TYR A 78 -5.04 5.53 -0.04
N LEU A 79 -3.79 5.06 -0.10
CA LEU A 79 -3.14 4.55 1.10
C LEU A 79 -2.79 5.77 1.96
N PRO A 80 -3.29 5.88 3.20
CA PRO A 80 -2.84 6.94 4.09
C PRO A 80 -1.31 6.88 4.18
N LYS A 81 -0.67 8.04 4.12
CA LYS A 81 0.79 8.14 4.11
C LYS A 81 1.30 7.60 5.45
N LEU A 82 1.78 6.36 5.44
CA LEU A 82 2.29 5.69 6.62
C LEU A 82 3.69 6.18 6.96
N MET A 83 3.94 6.48 8.24
CA MET A 83 5.29 6.71 8.73
C MET A 83 5.86 5.43 9.32
N LEU A 84 6.88 4.86 8.66
CA LEU A 84 7.50 3.59 9.07
C LEU A 84 8.37 3.74 10.33
N CYS A 85 8.49 2.68 11.13
CA CYS A 85 9.45 2.62 12.23
C CYS A 85 10.55 1.59 11.92
N TYR A 86 11.81 2.00 12.04
CA TYR A 86 13.00 1.16 11.79
C TYR A 86 13.65 0.64 13.09
N GLY A 87 13.05 0.90 14.26
CA GLY A 87 13.65 0.54 15.54
C GLY A 87 13.59 -0.95 15.88
N LYS A 88 12.50 -1.63 15.54
CA LYS A 88 12.30 -3.08 15.74
C LYS A 88 11.46 -3.64 14.61
N GLN A 89 11.77 -4.84 14.15
CA GLN A 89 11.04 -5.48 13.05
C GLN A 89 9.54 -5.66 13.30
N GLN A 90 9.10 -5.82 14.56
CA GLN A 90 7.66 -5.92 14.88
C GLN A 90 6.94 -4.57 14.92
N CYS A 91 7.65 -3.44 14.97
CA CYS A 91 7.06 -2.11 15.02
C CYS A 91 7.15 -1.49 13.62
N TRP A 92 6.06 -1.57 12.86
CA TRP A 92 6.04 -1.19 11.45
C TRP A 92 5.51 0.24 11.21
N GLU A 93 4.73 0.81 12.14
CA GLU A 93 4.11 2.14 12.01
C GLU A 93 4.36 3.03 13.23
N ILE A 94 4.55 4.32 12.96
CA ILE A 94 4.52 5.41 13.95
C ILE A 94 3.12 6.05 13.88
N PRO A 95 2.32 5.99 14.97
CA PRO A 95 0.96 6.52 14.95
C PRO A 95 0.95 8.04 14.75
N HIS A 96 -0.17 8.56 14.25
CA HIS A 96 -0.41 10.00 14.19
C HIS A 96 -0.29 10.64 15.59
N TYR A 97 0.29 11.82 15.65
CA TYR A 97 0.73 12.53 16.86
C TYR A 97 1.78 11.81 17.72
N GLY A 98 2.29 10.66 17.28
CA GLY A 98 3.36 9.94 17.95
C GLY A 98 4.70 10.68 17.87
N TYR A 99 5.42 10.73 18.99
CA TYR A 99 6.80 11.21 19.00
C TYR A 99 7.74 10.17 18.41
N TYR A 100 8.69 10.64 17.60
CA TYR A 100 9.68 9.79 16.95
C TYR A 100 11.01 10.49 16.80
N TYR A 101 12.04 9.69 16.60
CA TYR A 101 13.39 10.12 16.32
C TYR A 101 13.70 9.86 14.84
N TYR A 102 14.38 10.77 14.16
CA TYR A 102 14.78 10.57 12.78
C TYR A 102 16.24 10.91 12.50
N TYR A 103 16.81 10.21 11.54
CA TYR A 103 18.13 10.44 10.99
C TYR A 103 17.99 10.78 9.50
N SER A 104 18.61 11.88 9.08
CA SER A 104 18.69 12.29 7.68
C SER A 104 19.97 11.73 7.05
N ASN A 105 19.81 10.85 6.07
CA ASN A 105 20.93 10.29 5.33
C ASN A 105 21.36 11.25 4.21
N SER A 106 22.52 11.89 4.38
CA SER A 106 23.08 12.84 3.41
C SER A 106 23.64 12.15 2.15
N GLU A 107 23.94 10.84 2.21
CA GLU A 107 24.51 10.09 1.09
C GLU A 107 23.77 8.75 0.89
N PRO A 108 22.55 8.75 0.29
CA PRO A 108 21.73 7.56 0.06
C PRO A 108 22.41 6.44 -0.74
N SER A 109 23.47 6.77 -1.48
CA SER A 109 24.16 5.86 -2.38
C SER A 109 25.42 5.23 -1.79
N ARG A 110 25.91 5.73 -0.64
CA ARG A 110 27.25 5.36 -0.12
C ARG A 110 27.20 4.29 0.96
N PHE A 111 26.10 4.22 1.69
CA PHE A 111 25.80 3.14 2.61
C PHE A 111 24.75 2.23 1.98
N ASN A 112 24.55 1.02 2.49
CA ASN A 112 23.44 0.14 2.07
C ASN A 112 22.05 0.72 2.46
N LEU A 113 21.87 2.04 2.46
CA LEU A 113 20.70 2.74 2.98
C LEU A 113 20.15 3.66 1.88
N SER A 114 19.09 3.23 1.22
CA SER A 114 18.51 3.90 0.05
C SER A 114 17.63 5.11 0.40
N SER A 115 17.01 5.13 1.57
CA SER A 115 16.17 6.25 2.02
C SER A 115 17.02 7.46 2.45
N SER A 116 16.51 8.66 2.18
CA SER A 116 17.06 9.93 2.66
C SER A 116 16.70 10.22 4.12
N LYS A 117 15.72 9.53 4.69
CA LYS A 117 15.28 9.69 6.09
C LYS A 117 14.90 8.33 6.69
N TYR A 118 15.41 8.06 7.89
CA TYR A 118 15.04 6.91 8.70
C TYR A 118 14.39 7.36 9.99
N THR A 119 13.37 6.65 10.44
CA THR A 119 12.51 7.03 11.56
C THR A 119 12.39 5.91 12.58
N CYS A 120 12.32 6.24 13.87
CA CYS A 120 12.18 5.29 14.96
C CYS A 120 11.23 5.86 16.00
N CYS A 121 10.14 5.16 16.35
CA CYS A 121 9.21 5.66 17.36
C CYS A 121 9.90 5.82 18.73
N ALA A 122 9.43 6.75 19.55
CA ALA A 122 10.02 7.00 20.87
C ALA A 122 10.12 5.74 21.74
N ASN A 123 9.11 4.86 21.68
CA ASN A 123 9.11 3.60 22.44
C ASN A 123 10.24 2.66 21.99
N CYS A 124 10.44 2.50 20.67
CA CYS A 124 11.53 1.67 20.15
C CYS A 124 12.88 2.29 20.49
N PHE A 125 13.04 3.60 20.28
CA PHE A 125 14.27 4.33 20.52
C PHE A 125 14.77 4.16 21.96
N HIS A 126 13.89 4.32 22.95
CA HIS A 126 14.23 4.14 24.37
C HIS A 126 14.40 2.68 24.78
N SER A 127 13.70 1.74 24.12
CA SER A 127 13.80 0.31 24.46
C SER A 127 15.11 -0.34 24.03
N ILE A 128 15.80 0.22 23.03
CA ILE A 128 17.11 -0.25 22.57
C ILE A 128 18.13 0.16 23.63
N LYS A 129 18.83 -0.78 24.25
CA LYS A 129 19.86 -0.46 25.26
C LYS A 129 21.20 -0.04 24.66
N SER A 130 21.42 -0.31 23.37
CA SER A 130 22.61 0.15 22.65
C SER A 130 22.62 1.67 22.48
N GLU A 131 23.81 2.24 22.35
CA GLU A 131 24.07 3.63 21.96
C GLU A 131 23.75 3.91 20.48
N SER A 132 23.46 2.85 19.72
CA SER A 132 23.22 2.86 18.29
C SER A 132 21.92 2.12 17.92
N ILE A 133 21.41 2.43 16.74
CA ILE A 133 20.25 1.77 16.12
C ILE A 133 20.74 1.09 14.85
N LEU A 134 20.40 -0.19 14.71
CA LEU A 134 20.68 -0.96 13.50
C LEU A 134 19.55 -0.73 12.50
N ILE A 135 19.88 -0.15 11.35
CA ILE A 135 18.92 0.22 10.29
C ILE A 135 19.22 -0.58 9.03
N GLY A 136 18.18 -1.06 8.36
CA GLY A 136 18.25 -1.64 7.01
C GLY A 136 16.91 -1.50 6.29
N ASP A 137 16.96 -1.49 4.96
CA ASP A 137 15.76 -1.37 4.12
C ASP A 137 15.11 -2.73 3.87
N ASP A 138 15.91 -3.81 3.85
CA ASP A 138 15.45 -5.19 3.61
C ASP A 138 16.00 -6.15 4.69
N SER A 139 15.22 -7.18 5.00
CA SER A 139 15.60 -8.34 5.82
C SER A 139 16.88 -9.07 5.37
N THR A 140 17.21 -9.00 4.09
CA THR A 140 18.38 -9.65 3.48
C THR A 140 19.63 -8.78 3.49
N GLN A 141 19.49 -7.52 3.89
CA GLN A 141 20.55 -6.53 3.86
C GLN A 141 21.37 -6.55 5.15
N THR A 142 22.68 -6.33 5.04
CA THR A 142 23.52 -5.99 6.20
C THR A 142 23.04 -4.69 6.82
N LEU A 143 22.70 -4.75 8.11
CA LEU A 143 22.26 -3.60 8.88
C LEU A 143 23.41 -2.62 9.10
N VAL A 144 23.09 -1.33 9.05
CA VAL A 144 24.01 -0.23 9.30
C VAL A 144 23.77 0.30 10.70
N GLU A 145 24.86 0.45 11.45
CA GLU A 145 24.82 0.96 12.81
C GLU A 145 24.87 2.50 12.81
N ILE A 146 23.79 3.13 13.27
CA ILE A 146 23.67 4.58 13.34
C ILE A 146 23.62 5.04 14.81
N PRO A 147 24.53 5.91 15.27
CA PRO A 147 24.52 6.41 16.64
C PRO A 147 23.21 7.13 17.00
N LYS A 148 22.66 6.90 18.19
CA LYS A 148 21.43 7.59 18.65
C LYS A 148 21.58 9.10 18.74
N GLN A 149 22.79 9.57 18.99
CA GLN A 149 23.15 10.96 19.20
C GLN A 149 22.85 11.85 17.98
N ILE A 150 22.86 11.26 16.78
CA ILE A 150 22.61 12.00 15.53
C ILE A 150 21.14 11.97 15.10
N PHE A 151 20.27 11.36 15.90
CA PHE A 151 18.83 11.41 15.67
C PHE A 151 18.21 12.68 16.27
N LEU A 152 17.25 13.24 15.54
CA LEU A 152 16.49 14.41 15.96
C LEU A 152 15.06 14.00 16.34
N LEU A 153 14.53 14.60 17.41
CA LEU A 153 13.16 14.38 17.88
C LEU A 153 12.18 15.17 17.01
N ALA A 154 11.07 14.53 16.64
CA ALA A 154 9.94 15.14 15.94
C ALA A 154 8.61 14.50 16.38
N GLN A 155 7.50 15.10 15.96
CA GLN A 155 6.15 14.56 16.15
C GLN A 155 5.53 14.25 14.79
N ASN A 156 4.81 13.13 14.69
CA ASN A 156 4.14 12.73 13.46
C ASN A 156 2.85 13.55 13.28
N ASP A 157 2.81 14.40 12.27
CA ASP A 157 1.67 15.23 11.86
C ASP A 157 0.98 14.72 10.59
N ILE A 158 1.35 13.52 10.13
CA ILE A 158 0.84 12.84 8.93
C ILE A 158 -0.37 11.97 9.27
#